data_AF-A0A7C4RPH5-F1
#
_entry.id   AF-A0A7C4RPH5-F1
#
_cell.length_a   1.000
_cell.length_b   1.000
_cell.length_c   1.000
_cell.angle_alpha   90.00
_cell.angle_beta   90.00
_cell.angle_gamma   90.00
#
_symmetry.space_group_name_H-M   'P 1'
#
loop_
_entity.id
_entity.type
_entity.pdbx_description
1 polymer ?
#
loop_
_entity_poly.entity_id
_entity_poly.type
_entity_poly.pdbx_seq_one_letter_code
_entity_poly.pdbx_strand_id
1 'polypeptide(L)'
;MNDYEKMRKMNELAKDLKKHGFAESSFEAINQATQIYGEDAITHEVKHGLIQSKHDRMIAGEEKISDTDTDRKLKKLQDNIDILTNKMNEIIQAINDIDARITQLSKKQREEQSIERQMNRPVEKSVQYEENSVEKKHEEHHETKSGEYDNQRVGNYQSQDVSIDKMFYFGKK
;
A
#
# COMPACT_ATOMS: atom_id res chain seq x y z
N MET A 1 -13.20 -33.19 -11.18
CA MET A 1 -13.79 -32.08 -10.40
C MET A 1 -12.75 -30.99 -10.34
N ASN A 2 -13.07 -29.73 -10.65
CA ASN A 2 -12.07 -28.67 -10.65
C ASN A 2 -11.59 -28.41 -9.21
N ASP A 3 -10.27 -28.25 -9.01
CA ASP A 3 -9.67 -27.99 -7.69
C ASP A 3 -10.29 -26.79 -6.98
N TYR A 4 -10.73 -25.79 -7.77
CA TYR A 4 -11.46 -24.64 -7.26
C TYR A 4 -12.82 -25.00 -6.63
N GLU A 5 -13.60 -25.87 -7.27
CA GLU A 5 -14.90 -26.29 -6.73
C GLU A 5 -14.73 -27.15 -5.47
N LYS A 6 -13.70 -27.99 -5.45
CA LYS A 6 -13.32 -28.80 -4.30
C LYS A 6 -12.95 -27.91 -3.10
N MET A 7 -12.09 -26.93 -3.31
CA MET A 7 -11.69 -25.98 -2.27
C MET A 7 -12.87 -25.14 -1.77
N ARG A 8 -13.77 -24.73 -2.68
CA ARG A 8 -14.99 -24.01 -2.30
C ARG A 8 -15.89 -24.85 -1.39
N LYS A 9 -16.16 -26.10 -1.76
CA LYS A 9 -16.99 -27.02 -0.96
C LYS A 9 -16.36 -27.34 0.40
N MET A 10 -15.03 -27.50 0.44
CA MET A 10 -14.29 -27.69 1.68
C MET A 10 -14.44 -26.48 2.63
N ASN A 11 -14.35 -25.27 2.10
CA ASN A 11 -14.54 -24.05 2.87
C ASN A 11 -15.99 -23.85 3.34
N GLU A 12 -16.98 -24.24 2.53
CA GLU A 12 -18.39 -24.23 2.94
C GLU A 12 -18.64 -25.25 4.07
N LEU A 13 -18.14 -26.48 3.93
CA LEU A 13 -18.25 -27.51 4.96
C LEU A 13 -17.56 -27.11 6.27
N ALA A 14 -16.36 -26.53 6.22
CA ALA A 14 -15.66 -26.07 7.42
C ALA A 14 -16.47 -24.98 8.17
N LYS A 15 -17.18 -24.11 7.46
CA LYS A 15 -18.07 -23.11 8.08
C LYS A 15 -19.26 -23.79 8.77
N ASP A 16 -19.86 -24.78 8.13
CA ASP A 16 -21.01 -25.50 8.68
C ASP A 16 -20.63 -26.34 9.90
N LEU A 17 -19.48 -27.03 9.87
CA LEU A 17 -18.96 -27.79 11.00
C LEU A 17 -18.76 -26.90 12.24
N LYS A 18 -18.21 -25.70 12.06
CA LYS A 18 -18.09 -24.73 13.14
C LYS A 18 -19.44 -24.20 13.61
N LYS A 19 -20.35 -23.89 12.68
CA LYS A 19 -21.68 -23.35 12.99
C LYS A 19 -22.52 -24.32 13.83
N HIS A 20 -22.38 -25.62 13.57
CA HIS A 20 -23.12 -26.67 14.27
C HIS A 20 -22.40 -27.20 15.53
N GLY A 21 -21.21 -26.69 15.85
CA GLY A 21 -20.46 -27.10 17.03
C GLY A 21 -19.80 -28.49 16.90
N PHE A 22 -19.62 -28.99 15.66
CA PHE A 22 -18.85 -30.21 15.40
C PHE A 22 -17.33 -30.00 15.49
N ALA A 23 -16.89 -28.75 15.44
CA ALA A 23 -15.50 -28.35 15.61
C ALA A 23 -15.44 -27.12 16.52
N GLU A 24 -14.53 -27.13 17.48
CA GLU A 24 -14.36 -26.03 18.44
C GLU A 24 -13.63 -24.84 17.80
N SER A 25 -12.74 -25.15 16.85
CA SER A 25 -11.90 -24.17 16.15
C SER A 25 -12.09 -24.22 14.64
N SER A 26 -11.89 -23.07 13.99
CA SER A 26 -11.87 -22.98 12.53
C SER A 26 -10.81 -23.91 11.91
N PHE A 27 -9.69 -24.12 12.60
CA PHE A 27 -8.61 -25.00 12.12
C PHE A 27 -9.04 -26.48 12.14
N GLU A 28 -9.68 -26.91 13.22
CA GLU A 28 -10.22 -28.25 13.35
C GLU A 28 -11.31 -28.52 12.30
N ALA A 29 -12.20 -27.55 12.07
CA ALA A 29 -13.24 -27.64 11.05
C ALA A 29 -12.66 -27.80 9.63
N ILE A 30 -11.57 -27.09 9.32
CA ILE A 30 -10.86 -27.21 8.05
C ILE A 30 -10.22 -28.59 7.91
N ASN A 31 -9.61 -29.12 8.97
CA ASN A 31 -9.02 -30.47 8.93
C ASN A 31 -10.07 -31.55 8.70
N GLN A 32 -11.20 -31.49 9.41
CA GLN A 32 -12.32 -32.43 9.23
C GLN A 32 -12.91 -32.32 7.80
N ALA A 33 -13.07 -31.10 7.27
CA ALA A 33 -13.53 -30.90 5.90
C ALA A 33 -12.52 -31.39 4.86
N THR A 34 -11.21 -31.22 5.13
CA THR A 34 -10.12 -31.74 4.31
C THR A 34 -10.06 -33.25 4.36
N GLN A 35 -10.44 -33.89 5.46
CA GLN A 35 -10.53 -35.35 5.53
C GLN A 35 -11.64 -35.89 4.63
N ILE A 36 -12.79 -35.22 4.59
CA ILE A 36 -13.95 -35.63 3.78
C ILE A 36 -13.72 -35.42 2.28
N TYR A 37 -13.08 -34.31 1.90
CA TYR A 37 -12.87 -33.98 0.49
C TYR A 37 -11.45 -34.27 -0.01
N GLY A 38 -10.44 -34.31 0.85
CA GLY A 38 -9.02 -34.39 0.50
C GLY A 38 -8.55 -35.78 0.03
N GLU A 39 -9.28 -36.85 0.34
CA GLU A 39 -8.93 -38.20 -0.11
C GLU A 39 -9.44 -38.49 -1.52
N ASP A 40 -8.64 -38.09 -2.51
CA ASP A 40 -8.65 -38.72 -3.86
C ASP A 40 -7.28 -39.32 -4.23
N ALA A 41 -6.33 -39.39 -3.28
CA ALA A 41 -5.07 -40.07 -3.50
C ALA A 41 -4.54 -40.61 -2.17
N ILE A 42 -5.01 -41.80 -1.80
CA ILE A 42 -4.28 -42.92 -1.18
C ILE A 42 -5.31 -43.82 -0.48
N THR A 43 -5.61 -44.92 -1.15
CA THR A 43 -6.07 -46.20 -0.58
C THR A 43 -7.38 -46.22 0.20
N HIS A 44 -8.42 -46.48 -0.57
CA HIS A 44 -9.56 -47.30 -0.23
C HIS A 44 -9.11 -48.71 0.27
N GLU A 45 -8.59 -48.84 1.49
CA GLU A 45 -8.38 -50.16 2.12
C GLU A 45 -8.81 -50.18 3.60
N VAL A 46 -10.07 -50.62 3.77
CA VAL A 46 -10.54 -51.47 4.87
C VAL A 46 -10.22 -51.03 6.30
N LYS A 47 -11.12 -50.26 6.94
CA LYS A 47 -11.36 -50.39 8.39
C LYS A 47 -12.69 -49.82 8.90
N HIS A 48 -13.78 -50.15 8.23
CA HIS A 48 -15.06 -50.24 8.93
C HIS A 48 -15.13 -51.61 9.62
N GLY A 49 -14.92 -51.64 10.95
CA GLY A 49 -15.20 -52.81 11.78
C GLY A 49 -14.08 -53.19 12.73
N LEU A 50 -14.36 -53.02 14.04
CA LEU A 50 -13.61 -53.54 15.19
C LEU A 50 -12.19 -52.99 15.40
N ILE A 51 -12.04 -52.16 16.44
CA ILE A 51 -11.23 -52.43 17.65
C ILE A 51 -11.39 -51.18 18.54
N GLN A 52 -12.46 -51.18 19.33
CA GLN A 52 -12.37 -50.69 20.70
C GLN A 52 -11.27 -51.51 21.40
N SER A 53 -10.47 -50.90 22.29
CA SER A 53 -9.50 -51.53 23.22
C SER A 53 -7.99 -51.51 22.91
N LYS A 54 -7.41 -50.45 22.32
CA LYS A 54 -5.94 -50.21 22.43
C LYS A 54 -5.51 -48.75 22.64
N HIS A 55 -6.40 -47.89 23.12
CA HIS A 55 -6.10 -46.46 23.26
C HIS A 55 -5.19 -46.09 24.44
N ASP A 56 -4.78 -47.04 25.29
CA ASP A 56 -4.11 -46.75 26.57
C ASP A 56 -2.64 -47.20 26.68
N ARG A 57 -2.00 -47.60 25.57
CA ARG A 57 -0.60 -48.06 25.58
C ARG A 57 0.33 -47.56 24.48
N MET A 58 -0.08 -46.56 23.69
CA MET A 58 0.81 -45.93 22.68
C MET A 58 1.05 -44.42 22.89
N ILE A 59 0.60 -43.82 24.00
CA ILE A 59 0.82 -42.39 24.32
C ILE A 59 2.14 -42.18 25.09
N ALA A 60 3.21 -42.87 24.70
CA ALA A 60 4.53 -42.67 25.33
C ALA A 60 5.71 -42.76 24.35
N GLY A 61 5.46 -42.95 23.05
CA GLY A 61 6.51 -43.25 22.07
C GLY A 61 6.64 -42.29 20.88
N GLU A 62 5.63 -41.47 20.56
CA GLU A 62 5.58 -40.75 19.28
C GLU A 62 5.78 -39.22 19.36
N GLU A 63 5.99 -38.63 20.54
CA GLU A 63 6.12 -37.17 20.65
C GLU A 63 7.50 -36.59 20.25
N LYS A 64 8.54 -37.41 19.99
CA LYS A 64 9.91 -36.86 19.82
C LYS A 64 10.37 -36.61 18.37
N ILE A 65 9.59 -36.98 17.36
CA ILE A 65 10.04 -36.86 15.96
C ILE A 65 9.46 -35.62 15.27
N SER A 66 8.32 -35.08 15.74
CA SER A 66 7.67 -33.91 15.15
C SER A 66 8.30 -32.56 15.54
N ASP A 67 9.01 -32.49 16.67
CA ASP A 67 9.56 -31.21 17.18
C ASP A 67 10.73 -30.68 16.34
N THR A 68 11.48 -31.57 15.68
CA THR A 68 12.68 -31.14 14.94
C THR A 68 12.37 -30.35 13.67
N ASP A 69 11.24 -30.62 13.01
CA ASP A 69 10.85 -29.93 11.78
C ASP A 69 10.10 -28.62 12.07
N THR A 70 9.36 -28.54 13.18
CA THR A 70 8.78 -27.29 13.66
C THR A 70 9.87 -26.33 14.13
N ASP A 71 10.86 -26.82 14.89
CA ASP A 71 12.01 -26.02 15.33
C ASP A 71 12.84 -25.49 14.16
N ARG A 72 13.04 -26.30 13.12
CA ARG A 72 13.73 -25.86 11.89
C ARG A 72 12.95 -24.79 11.15
N LYS A 73 11.62 -24.90 11.07
CA LYS A 73 10.76 -23.89 10.45
C LYS A 73 10.76 -22.60 11.27
N LEU A 74 10.72 -22.71 12.60
CA LEU A 74 10.77 -21.57 13.52
C LEU A 74 12.10 -20.82 13.37
N LYS A 75 13.22 -21.54 13.33
CA LYS A 75 14.55 -20.96 13.11
C LYS A 75 14.63 -20.23 11.76
N LYS A 76 14.14 -20.84 10.68
CA LYS A 76 14.09 -20.18 9.35
C LYS A 76 13.22 -18.93 9.37
N LEU A 77 12.10 -18.95 10.10
CA LEU A 77 11.25 -17.77 10.24
C LEU A 77 12.00 -16.65 10.98
N GLN A 78 12.74 -16.99 12.03
CA GLN A 78 13.55 -16.05 12.79
C GLN A 78 14.69 -15.46 11.94
N ASP A 79 15.41 -16.29 11.20
CA ASP A 79 16.45 -15.83 10.26
C ASP A 79 15.87 -14.88 9.20
N ASN A 80 14.67 -15.18 8.68
CA ASN A 80 13.97 -14.31 7.73
C ASN A 80 13.55 -12.97 8.35
N ILE A 81 13.11 -12.98 9.62
CA ILE A 81 12.78 -11.76 10.36
C ILE A 81 14.04 -10.91 10.53
N ASP A 82 15.17 -11.51 10.93
CA ASP A 82 16.43 -10.79 11.10
C ASP A 82 16.92 -10.15 9.78
N ILE A 83 16.82 -10.90 8.67
CA ILE A 83 17.12 -10.37 7.33
C ILE A 83 16.20 -9.20 6.98
N LEU A 84 14.90 -9.32 7.26
CA LEU A 84 13.93 -8.28 6.98
C LEU A 84 14.21 -7.02 7.81
N THR A 85 14.51 -7.19 9.09
CA THR A 85 14.87 -6.09 10.00
C THR A 85 16.14 -5.37 9.52
N ASN A 86 17.16 -6.11 9.08
CA ASN A 86 18.37 -5.52 8.53
C ASN A 86 18.08 -4.70 7.25
N LYS A 87 17.27 -5.25 6.33
CA LYS A 87 16.84 -4.53 5.12
C LYS A 87 16.01 -3.28 5.44
N MET A 88 15.14 -3.35 6.46
CA MET A 88 14.39 -2.18 6.90
C MET A 88 15.32 -1.09 7.43
N ASN A 89 16.35 -1.45 8.19
CA ASN A 89 17.34 -0.49 8.68
C ASN A 89 18.14 0.15 7.53
N GLU A 90 18.52 -0.59 6.51
CA GLU A 90 19.17 -0.05 5.30
C GLU A 90 18.25 0.95 4.57
N ILE A 91 16.96 0.62 4.45
CA ILE A 91 15.96 1.53 3.83
C ILE A 91 15.82 2.81 4.66
N ILE A 92 15.77 2.71 5.99
CA ILE A 92 15.70 3.88 6.89
C ILE A 92 16.92 4.77 6.70
N GLN A 93 18.12 4.18 6.61
CA GLN A 93 19.35 4.94 6.32
C GLN A 93 19.30 5.64 4.97
N ALA A 94 18.84 4.95 3.92
CA ALA A 94 18.69 5.54 2.59
C ALA A 94 17.69 6.71 2.58
N ILE A 95 16.58 6.59 3.33
CA ILE A 95 15.60 7.69 3.48
C ILE A 95 16.26 8.89 4.17
N ASN A 96 16.96 8.68 5.27
CA ASN A 96 17.64 9.76 5.99
C ASN A 96 18.70 10.47 5.11
N ASP A 97 19.43 9.72 4.29
CA ASP A 97 20.39 10.27 3.33
C ASP A 97 19.71 11.12 2.24
N ILE A 98 18.55 10.66 1.74
CA ILE A 98 17.75 11.41 0.77
C ILE A 98 17.22 12.70 1.40
N ASP A 99 16.68 12.64 2.61
CA ASP A 99 16.18 13.82 3.34
C ASP A 99 17.28 14.85 3.58
N ALA A 100 18.48 14.39 3.95
CA ALA A 100 19.65 15.26 4.07
C ALA A 100 19.99 15.95 2.75
N ARG A 101 19.95 15.23 1.62
CA ARG A 101 20.19 15.79 0.28
C ARG A 101 19.10 16.77 -0.15
N ILE A 102 17.83 16.48 0.11
CA ILE A 102 16.70 17.39 -0.17
C ILE A 102 16.86 18.68 0.63
N THR A 103 17.23 18.57 1.91
CA THR A 103 17.48 19.73 2.77
C THR A 103 18.64 20.58 2.24
N GLN A 104 19.72 19.95 1.78
CA GLN A 104 20.84 20.68 1.16
C GLN A 104 20.46 21.35 -0.17
N LEU A 105 19.71 20.65 -1.02
CA LEU A 105 19.26 21.19 -2.32
C LEU A 105 18.29 22.37 -2.14
N SER A 106 17.32 22.25 -1.23
CA SER A 106 16.39 23.33 -0.93
C SER A 106 17.10 24.56 -0.35
N LYS A 107 18.15 24.37 0.46
CA LYS A 107 19.02 25.45 0.92
C LYS A 107 19.73 26.14 -0.24
N LYS A 108 20.38 25.38 -1.13
CA LYS A 108 21.06 25.94 -2.32
C LYS A 108 20.10 26.70 -3.23
N GLN A 109 18.89 26.17 -3.46
CA GLN A 109 17.87 26.82 -4.27
C GLN A 109 17.44 28.18 -3.68
N ARG A 110 17.33 28.28 -2.35
CA ARG A 110 17.02 29.56 -1.68
C ARG A 110 18.18 30.56 -1.81
N GLU A 111 19.42 30.09 -1.68
CA GLU A 111 20.61 30.92 -1.88
C GLU A 111 20.66 31.47 -3.32
N GLU A 112 20.45 30.63 -4.32
CA GLU A 112 20.41 31.04 -5.74
C GLU A 112 19.28 32.07 -6.01
N GLN A 113 18.07 31.83 -5.49
CA GLN A 113 16.96 32.79 -5.62
C GLN A 113 17.25 34.14 -4.94
N SER A 114 18.01 34.14 -3.84
CA SER A 114 18.39 35.38 -3.16
C SER A 114 19.42 36.20 -3.95
N ILE A 115 20.34 35.52 -4.66
CA ILE A 115 21.34 36.16 -5.52
C ILE A 115 20.66 36.77 -6.76
N GLU A 116 19.72 36.04 -7.39
CA GLU A 116 18.99 36.52 -8.57
C GLU A 116 18.17 37.79 -8.27
N ARG A 117 17.58 37.88 -7.06
CA ARG A 117 16.86 39.08 -6.61
C ARG A 117 17.78 40.27 -6.34
N GLN A 118 19.05 40.03 -5.98
CA GLN A 118 20.02 41.12 -5.77
C GLN A 118 20.59 41.64 -7.09
N MET A 119 20.76 40.79 -8.11
CA MET A 119 21.25 41.25 -9.43
C MET A 119 20.19 41.95 -10.27
N ASN A 120 18.91 41.62 -10.10
CA ASN A 120 17.80 42.26 -10.82
C ASN A 120 17.16 43.42 -10.06
N ARG A 121 17.81 43.97 -9.02
CA ARG A 121 17.28 45.14 -8.33
C ARG A 121 17.33 46.33 -9.29
N PRO A 122 16.18 46.85 -9.78
CA PRO A 122 16.18 48.04 -10.60
C PRO A 122 16.74 49.16 -9.74
N VAL A 123 17.72 49.91 -10.27
CA VAL A 123 18.11 51.18 -9.69
C VAL A 123 16.88 52.07 -9.80
N GLU A 124 16.07 52.12 -8.73
CA GLU A 124 14.98 53.07 -8.59
C GLU A 124 15.59 54.47 -8.67
N LYS A 125 15.52 55.06 -9.86
CA LYS A 125 15.53 56.51 -9.98
C LYS A 125 14.30 56.99 -9.23
N SER A 126 14.53 57.50 -8.03
CA SER A 126 13.55 58.22 -7.23
C SER A 126 12.97 59.37 -8.07
N VAL A 127 11.79 59.15 -8.63
CA VAL A 127 10.94 60.23 -9.12
C VAL A 127 9.80 60.32 -8.11
N GLN A 128 9.89 61.31 -7.24
CA GLN A 128 8.79 61.74 -6.39
C GLN A 128 7.64 62.18 -7.28
N TYR A 129 6.50 61.49 -7.18
CA TYR A 129 5.21 62.08 -7.47
C TYR A 129 4.27 61.75 -6.33
N GLU A 130 3.75 62.81 -5.73
CA GLU A 130 2.72 62.80 -4.70
C GLU A 130 1.36 62.40 -5.28
N GLU A 131 0.48 61.96 -4.38
CA GLU A 131 -0.98 62.10 -4.45
C GLU A 131 -1.75 61.39 -5.57
N ASN A 132 -2.45 60.28 -5.25
CA ASN A 132 -3.80 60.37 -4.68
C ASN A 132 -4.48 58.99 -4.53
N SER A 133 -5.09 58.83 -3.36
CA SER A 133 -6.25 58.00 -3.00
C SER A 133 -7.20 57.61 -4.15
N VAL A 134 -7.69 56.37 -4.18
CA VAL A 134 -9.09 56.02 -3.81
C VAL A 134 -9.28 54.49 -3.77
N GLU A 135 -9.80 54.10 -2.62
CA GLU A 135 -10.38 52.84 -2.17
C GLU A 135 -11.63 52.42 -2.99
N LYS A 136 -11.77 51.12 -3.30
CA LYS A 136 -13.09 50.45 -3.32
C LYS A 136 -13.00 48.91 -3.38
N LYS A 137 -13.63 48.31 -2.38
CA LYS A 137 -14.05 46.91 -2.26
C LYS A 137 -15.05 46.52 -3.36
N HIS A 138 -15.04 45.26 -3.80
CA HIS A 138 -16.25 44.43 -3.84
C HIS A 138 -15.93 42.93 -3.97
N GLU A 139 -16.78 42.16 -3.29
CA GLU A 139 -16.79 40.71 -3.09
C GLU A 139 -17.40 39.92 -4.25
N GLU A 140 -17.00 38.64 -4.30
CA GLU A 140 -17.78 37.41 -4.58
C GLU A 140 -18.38 37.03 -5.96
N HIS A 141 -18.06 35.76 -6.30
CA HIS A 141 -18.80 34.72 -7.03
C HIS A 141 -19.14 34.87 -8.53
N HIS A 142 -18.62 33.93 -9.35
CA HIS A 142 -19.47 33.03 -10.14
C HIS A 142 -18.71 31.83 -10.73
N GLU A 143 -19.18 30.60 -10.45
CA GLU A 143 -18.97 29.43 -11.30
C GLU A 143 -19.80 29.58 -12.59
N THR A 144 -19.28 29.15 -13.75
CA THR A 144 -19.97 28.26 -14.71
C THR A 144 -19.11 27.85 -15.93
N LYS A 145 -18.97 26.53 -16.08
CA LYS A 145 -19.14 25.68 -17.28
C LYS A 145 -18.75 26.21 -18.68
N SER A 146 -17.78 25.49 -19.26
CA SER A 146 -17.74 24.90 -20.61
C SER A 146 -18.64 25.44 -21.71
N GLY A 147 -18.02 25.87 -22.81
CA GLY A 147 -18.59 25.75 -24.16
C GLY A 147 -18.22 26.87 -25.11
N GLU A 148 -17.76 26.47 -26.30
CA GLU A 148 -17.75 27.23 -27.55
C GLU A 148 -16.57 28.20 -27.80
N TYR A 149 -15.68 27.73 -28.68
CA TYR A 149 -14.56 28.51 -29.22
C TYR A 149 -15.09 29.54 -30.23
N ASP A 150 -14.96 30.82 -29.90
CA ASP A 150 -14.94 31.90 -30.89
C ASP A 150 -13.63 32.70 -30.71
N ASN A 151 -12.72 32.56 -31.68
CA ASN A 151 -11.39 33.17 -31.65
C ASN A 151 -11.46 34.64 -32.09
N GLN A 152 -12.06 35.51 -31.26
CA GLN A 152 -11.94 36.95 -31.43
C GLN A 152 -10.68 37.44 -30.70
N ARG A 153 -9.55 37.48 -31.42
CA ARG A 153 -8.22 37.87 -30.90
C ARG A 153 -8.08 39.35 -30.47
N VAL A 154 -9.17 40.08 -30.23
CA VAL A 154 -9.12 41.48 -29.81
C VAL A 154 -10.24 41.76 -28.80
N GLY A 155 -9.98 41.39 -27.55
CA GLY A 155 -10.80 41.72 -26.39
C GLY A 155 -9.91 42.28 -25.29
N ASN A 156 -10.44 43.23 -24.50
CA ASN A 156 -9.78 43.81 -23.33
C ASN A 156 -9.70 42.77 -22.19
N TYR A 157 -8.89 41.73 -22.37
CA TYR A 157 -8.67 40.74 -21.32
C TYR A 157 -7.74 41.32 -20.24
N GLN A 158 -8.15 41.19 -18.98
CA GLN A 158 -7.30 41.47 -17.84
C GLN A 158 -6.46 40.23 -17.53
N SER A 159 -5.33 40.40 -16.83
CA SER A 159 -4.43 39.27 -16.51
C SER A 159 -5.10 38.15 -15.70
N GLN A 160 -6.21 38.44 -15.02
CA GLN A 160 -7.03 37.46 -14.31
C GLN A 160 -7.91 36.60 -15.23
N ASP A 161 -8.17 37.05 -16.46
CA ASP A 161 -9.00 36.36 -17.45
C ASP A 161 -8.21 35.34 -18.28
N VAL A 162 -6.87 35.29 -18.12
CA VAL A 162 -5.97 34.45 -18.91
C VAL A 162 -5.21 33.48 -18.00
N SER A 163 -5.62 32.20 -17.99
CA SER A 163 -4.84 31.14 -17.37
C SER A 163 -3.85 30.53 -18.36
N ILE A 164 -2.57 30.48 -17.97
CA ILE A 164 -1.51 29.83 -18.76
C ILE A 164 -1.22 28.46 -18.15
N ASP A 165 -1.87 27.43 -18.67
CA ASP A 165 -1.52 26.05 -18.32
C ASP A 165 -0.30 25.58 -19.11
N LYS A 166 0.79 25.31 -18.39
CA LYS A 166 2.03 24.79 -18.98
C LYS A 166 1.98 23.26 -19.00
N MET A 167 1.77 22.69 -20.18
CA MET A 167 1.86 21.23 -20.37
C MET A 167 3.30 20.80 -20.66
N PHE A 168 3.81 19.85 -19.88
CA PHE A 168 5.10 19.20 -20.13
C PHE A 168 4.86 17.89 -20.87
N TYR A 169 5.30 17.82 -22.13
CA TYR A 169 5.22 16.59 -22.91
C TYR A 169 6.42 15.70 -22.60
N PHE A 170 6.19 14.62 -21.84
CA PHE A 170 7.18 13.56 -21.68
C PHE A 170 7.03 12.56 -22.84
N GLY A 171 7.82 12.75 -23.90
CA GLY A 171 7.94 11.75 -24.96
C GLY A 171 8.57 10.47 -24.41
N LYS A 172 7.93 9.32 -24.65
CA LYS A 172 8.55 8.00 -24.40
C LYS A 172 9.61 7.75 -25.48
N LYS A 173 10.84 7.48 -25.07
CA LYS A 173 11.91 6.96 -25.95
C LYS A 173 11.81 5.46 -26.06
#